data_AF-A0A928XNS6-F1
#
_entry.id   AF-A0A928XNS6-F1
#
_cell.length_a   1.000
_cell.length_b   1.000
_cell.length_c   1.000
_cell.angle_alpha   90.00
_cell.angle_beta   90.00
_cell.angle_gamma   90.00
#
_symmetry.space_group_name_H-M   'P 1'
#
loop_
_entity.id
_entity.type
_entity.pdbx_description
1 polymer ?
#
loop_
_entity_poly.entity_id
_entity_poly.type
_entity_poly.pdbx_seq_one_letter_code
_entity_poly.pdbx_strand_id
1 'polypeptide(L)'
;MAVYWVMVSVEFQCRACGHASPLNHLDLDGSVRCLRCGLDQAFAESSWRQALEHAHATGDLAGSPEGRHPSAWLSIANENPFKDVTSTSHQQSGFVTERGMQVPTSLHMVATVDDPKCEKCQVPLSFQRQGPELRSSCLRCAQTRSYRLPLNASRIAPGLIGVMTEEHRTDQLETRVEEQPGAIALLCPSCGGGLKVGSTERIVTCTYCRTSSRIPEKTFYRSGDPNVRPEPWWLAFEGPSKKRRQLERDPTLPREANDDLTDIKAIEAPKRKRSPPAELLLVIALPLLFLLLAGMLDFLVFQQLGLELDL
;
A
#
# COMPACT_ATOMS: atom_id res chain seq x y z
N MET A 1 7.90 -9.08 -9.02
CA MET A 1 8.36 -10.05 -8.00
C MET A 1 7.11 -10.68 -7.38
N ALA A 2 7.25 -11.61 -6.41
CA ALA A 2 6.07 -12.12 -5.72
C ALA A 2 5.48 -11.02 -4.81
N VAL A 3 4.18 -10.77 -4.96
CA VAL A 3 3.41 -9.88 -4.09
C VAL A 3 2.73 -10.74 -3.02
N TYR A 4 2.67 -10.24 -1.80
CA TYR A 4 2.00 -10.90 -0.68
C TYR A 4 1.23 -9.89 0.16
N TRP A 5 0.24 -10.40 0.87
CA TRP A 5 -0.73 -9.61 1.60
C TRP A 5 -0.58 -9.79 3.10
N VAL A 6 -0.84 -8.71 3.81
CA VAL A 6 -0.92 -8.67 5.26
C VAL A 6 -2.19 -7.95 5.64
N MET A 7 -3.08 -8.64 6.32
CA MET A 7 -4.25 -8.05 6.96
C MET A 7 -3.79 -7.39 8.26
N VAL A 8 -4.15 -6.12 8.45
CA VAL A 8 -3.79 -5.35 9.64
C VAL A 8 -5.04 -4.81 10.33
N SER A 9 -4.98 -4.75 11.65
CA SER A 9 -5.92 -4.00 12.49
C SER A 9 -5.10 -3.04 13.35
N VAL A 10 -5.42 -1.76 13.29
CA VAL A 10 -4.60 -0.70 13.91
C VAL A 10 -5.46 0.15 14.81
N GLU A 11 -4.95 0.48 15.98
CA GLU A 11 -5.56 1.40 16.94
C GLU A 11 -4.51 2.30 17.56
N PHE A 12 -4.94 3.45 18.07
CA PHE A 12 -4.11 4.38 18.82
C PHE A 12 -4.79 4.80 20.12
N GLN A 13 -4.01 5.12 21.14
CA GLN A 13 -4.56 5.63 22.40
C GLN A 13 -4.82 7.13 22.28
N CYS A 14 -6.10 7.54 22.34
CA CYS A 14 -6.48 8.94 22.31
C CYS A 14 -6.05 9.66 23.60
N ARG A 15 -5.37 10.80 23.46
CA ARG A 15 -4.86 11.60 24.58
C ARG A 15 -5.95 12.40 25.29
N ALA A 16 -7.04 12.73 24.60
CA ALA A 16 -8.12 13.51 25.18
C ALA A 16 -9.09 12.65 25.99
N CYS A 17 -9.57 11.54 25.43
CA CYS A 17 -10.52 10.67 26.13
C CYS A 17 -9.89 9.45 26.80
N GLY A 18 -8.60 9.16 26.56
CA GLY A 18 -7.92 8.03 27.19
C GLY A 18 -8.43 6.66 26.71
N HIS A 19 -9.06 6.58 25.55
CA HIS A 19 -9.53 5.31 24.97
C HIS A 19 -8.80 4.96 23.68
N ALA A 20 -8.68 3.66 23.40
CA ALA A 20 -8.22 3.17 22.11
C ALA A 20 -9.20 3.58 21.01
N SER A 21 -8.68 4.20 19.95
CA SER A 21 -9.43 4.64 18.79
C SER A 21 -8.88 3.90 17.57
N PRO A 22 -9.73 3.29 16.75
CA PRO A 22 -9.26 2.58 15.58
C PRO A 22 -8.71 3.52 14.50
N LEU A 23 -7.79 2.98 13.70
CA LEU A 23 -7.22 3.56 12.49
C LEU A 23 -7.50 2.58 11.34
N ASN A 24 -8.66 2.71 10.69
CA ASN A 24 -9.09 1.75 9.67
C ASN A 24 -8.53 2.05 8.26
N HIS A 25 -7.56 2.96 8.18
CA HIS A 25 -6.85 3.30 6.95
C HIS A 25 -5.44 3.82 7.24
N LEU A 26 -4.61 3.84 6.20
CA LEU A 26 -3.29 4.44 6.25
C LEU A 26 -3.39 5.97 6.08
N ASP A 27 -3.24 6.70 7.18
CA ASP A 27 -3.22 8.17 7.21
C ASP A 27 -1.77 8.68 7.41
N LEU A 28 -1.23 9.40 6.43
CA LEU A 28 0.15 9.88 6.44
C LEU A 28 0.24 11.41 6.48
N ASP A 29 -0.85 12.09 6.86
CA ASP A 29 -0.92 13.55 6.86
C ASP A 29 -0.39 14.17 8.16
N GLY A 30 0.02 13.34 9.12
CA GLY A 30 0.61 13.77 10.39
C GLY A 30 -0.41 14.11 11.47
N SER A 31 -1.68 13.80 11.24
CA SER A 31 -2.76 13.90 12.22
C SER A 31 -3.68 12.70 12.12
N VAL A 32 -4.34 12.33 13.22
CA VAL A 32 -5.40 11.32 13.22
C VAL A 32 -6.59 11.84 14.02
N ARG A 33 -7.81 11.51 13.58
CA ARG A 33 -9.04 11.83 14.32
C ARG A 33 -9.43 10.68 15.23
N CYS A 34 -9.69 10.99 16.51
CA CYS A 34 -10.25 9.98 17.41
C CYS A 34 -11.72 9.70 17.07
N LEU A 35 -12.04 8.44 16.75
CA LEU A 35 -13.40 7.99 16.41
C LEU A 35 -14.32 7.83 17.62
N ARG A 36 -13.88 8.24 18.81
CA ARG A 36 -14.70 8.27 20.02
C ARG A 36 -15.06 9.69 20.43
N CYS A 37 -14.07 10.57 20.52
CA CYS A 37 -14.29 11.96 20.98
C CYS A 37 -14.24 13.00 19.85
N GLY A 38 -13.90 12.61 18.61
CA GLY A 38 -13.81 13.51 17.46
C GLY A 38 -12.58 14.41 17.43
N LEU A 39 -11.70 14.35 18.44
CA LEU A 39 -10.53 15.23 18.50
C LEU A 39 -9.45 14.80 17.51
N ASP A 40 -9.03 15.75 16.67
CA ASP A 40 -7.84 15.65 15.82
C ASP A 40 -6.57 15.78 16.65
N GLN A 41 -5.66 14.84 16.49
CA GLN A 41 -4.42 14.77 17.25
C GLN A 41 -3.23 14.64 16.31
N ALA A 42 -2.14 15.36 16.61
CA ALA A 42 -0.87 15.17 15.90
C ALA A 42 -0.40 13.71 16.04
N PHE A 43 -0.01 13.10 14.92
CA PHE A 43 0.39 11.71 14.83
C PHE A 43 1.72 11.60 14.09
N ALA A 44 2.69 10.91 14.70
CA ALA A 44 4.04 10.87 14.15
C ALA A 44 4.13 9.97 12.92
N GLU A 45 4.69 10.46 11.80
CA GLU A 45 4.92 9.67 10.58
C GLU A 45 5.84 8.46 10.88
N SER A 46 6.75 8.64 11.83
CA SER A 46 7.66 7.59 12.31
C SER A 46 6.96 6.41 12.99
N SER A 47 5.77 6.60 13.57
CA SER A 47 4.98 5.48 14.12
C SER A 47 4.47 4.56 13.02
N TRP A 48 4.01 5.14 11.90
CA TRP A 48 3.64 4.33 10.73
C TRP A 48 4.82 3.60 10.14
N ARG A 49 6.01 4.21 10.09
CA ARG A 49 7.22 3.56 9.59
C ARG A 49 7.50 2.24 10.33
N GLN A 50 7.51 2.27 11.65
CA GLN A 50 7.81 1.08 12.46
C GLN A 50 6.72 0.01 12.33
N ALA A 51 5.45 0.42 12.33
CA ALA A 51 4.32 -0.48 12.18
C ALA A 51 4.31 -1.15 10.78
N LEU A 52 4.55 -0.38 9.72
CA LEU A 52 4.63 -0.91 8.35
C LEU A 52 5.88 -1.77 8.16
N GLU A 53 7.03 -1.43 8.76
CA GLU A 53 8.21 -2.30 8.76
C GLU A 53 7.91 -3.65 9.46
N HIS A 54 7.15 -3.64 10.55
CA HIS A 54 6.69 -4.84 11.24
C HIS A 54 5.75 -5.67 10.36
N ALA A 55 4.70 -5.06 9.80
CA ALA A 55 3.76 -5.76 8.91
C ALA A 55 4.49 -6.35 7.68
N HIS A 56 5.42 -5.62 7.09
CA HIS A 56 6.25 -6.11 5.98
C HIS A 56 7.07 -7.34 6.39
N ALA A 57 7.71 -7.30 7.57
CA ALA A 57 8.44 -8.44 8.12
C ALA A 57 7.54 -9.65 8.37
N THR A 58 6.35 -9.45 8.96
CA THR A 58 5.37 -10.51 9.18
C THR A 58 4.96 -11.18 7.86
N GLY A 59 4.64 -10.40 6.83
CA GLY A 59 4.28 -10.95 5.53
C GLY A 59 5.41 -11.70 4.83
N ASP A 60 6.64 -11.18 4.91
CA ASP A 60 7.83 -11.73 4.26
C ASP A 60 8.36 -13.00 4.94
N LEU A 61 8.38 -13.02 6.27
CA LEU A 61 9.09 -14.02 7.05
C LEU A 61 8.18 -15.13 7.60
N ALA A 62 6.87 -15.02 7.47
CA ALA A 62 5.93 -16.04 7.95
C ALA A 62 5.73 -17.22 6.97
N GLY A 63 5.21 -18.31 7.53
CA GLY A 63 4.69 -19.48 6.79
C GLY A 63 5.73 -20.54 6.44
N SER A 64 7.02 -20.23 6.54
CA SER A 64 8.10 -21.21 6.44
C SER A 64 9.30 -20.77 7.27
N PRO A 65 10.22 -21.68 7.62
CA PRO A 65 11.46 -21.32 8.30
C PRO A 65 12.25 -20.21 7.59
N GLU A 66 12.35 -20.25 6.26
CA GLU A 66 13.07 -19.25 5.46
C GLU A 66 12.21 -18.03 5.06
N GLY A 67 10.90 -18.07 5.36
CA GLY A 67 9.90 -17.14 4.83
C GLY A 67 9.69 -17.27 3.30
N ARG A 68 9.20 -16.20 2.68
CA ARG A 68 8.77 -16.16 1.28
C ARG A 68 9.88 -15.91 0.25
N HIS A 69 11.02 -15.36 0.68
CA HIS A 69 12.16 -15.04 -0.18
C HIS A 69 13.42 -15.75 0.30
N PRO A 70 13.48 -17.10 0.24
CA PRO A 70 14.64 -17.85 0.67
C PRO A 70 15.88 -17.45 -0.14
N SER A 71 17.01 -17.31 0.54
CA SER A 71 18.32 -17.13 -0.09
C SER A 71 18.91 -18.50 -0.41
N ALA A 72 19.51 -18.66 -1.59
CA ALA A 72 20.01 -19.98 -2.04
C ALA A 72 21.26 -20.46 -1.30
N TRP A 73 21.99 -19.56 -0.61
CA TRP A 73 23.29 -19.83 0.00
C TRP A 73 23.33 -19.50 1.50
N LEU A 74 22.19 -19.11 2.07
CA LEU A 74 22.09 -18.65 3.45
C LEU A 74 20.75 -19.05 4.03
N SER A 75 20.80 -19.83 5.10
CA SER A 75 19.62 -20.16 5.89
C SER A 75 19.45 -19.12 7.00
N ILE A 76 18.22 -18.62 7.15
CA ILE A 76 17.77 -17.81 8.30
C ILE A 76 16.77 -18.57 9.17
N ALA A 77 16.60 -19.88 8.94
CA ALA A 77 15.55 -20.70 9.53
C ALA A 77 15.53 -20.72 11.07
N ASN A 78 16.70 -20.63 11.70
CA ASN A 78 16.80 -20.72 13.16
C ASN A 78 16.55 -19.37 13.83
N GLU A 79 16.84 -18.28 13.13
CA GLU A 79 16.86 -16.90 13.61
C GLU A 79 15.59 -16.14 13.21
N ASN A 80 14.83 -16.67 12.25
CA ASN A 80 13.56 -16.10 11.82
C ASN A 80 12.50 -16.16 12.94
N PRO A 81 12.11 -15.02 13.53
CA PRO A 81 11.14 -15.01 14.62
C PRO A 81 9.68 -15.16 14.14
N PHE A 82 9.45 -15.17 12.83
CA PHE A 82 8.11 -15.24 12.24
C PHE A 82 7.77 -16.62 11.62
N LYS A 83 8.69 -17.59 11.65
CA LYS A 83 8.53 -18.86 10.93
C LYS A 83 7.24 -19.63 11.24
N ASP A 84 6.81 -19.61 12.50
CA ASP A 84 5.67 -20.39 13.00
C ASP A 84 4.45 -19.53 13.37
N VAL A 85 4.45 -18.23 13.02
CA VAL A 85 3.37 -17.31 13.37
C VAL A 85 2.57 -16.91 12.14
N THR A 86 1.24 -16.97 12.27
CA THR A 86 0.31 -16.43 11.28
C THR A 86 -0.12 -15.00 11.61
N SER A 87 0.02 -14.61 12.88
CA SER A 87 -0.34 -13.28 13.39
C SER A 87 0.68 -12.80 14.42
N THR A 88 1.04 -11.52 14.34
CA THR A 88 1.96 -10.84 15.28
C THR A 88 1.40 -9.49 15.69
N SER A 89 1.76 -9.04 16.89
CA SER A 89 1.43 -7.69 17.37
C SER A 89 2.67 -6.80 17.43
N HIS A 90 2.45 -5.53 17.13
CA HIS A 90 3.40 -4.45 17.32
C HIS A 90 2.75 -3.38 18.19
N GLN A 91 3.39 -3.08 19.32
CA GLN A 91 2.94 -2.03 20.22
C GLN A 91 4.06 -1.01 20.38
N GLN A 92 3.73 0.26 20.11
CA GLN A 92 4.61 1.40 20.34
C GLN A 92 3.94 2.32 21.35
N SER A 93 4.65 2.63 22.43
CA SER A 93 4.26 3.64 23.42
C SER A 93 5.47 4.53 23.73
N GLY A 94 5.24 5.82 23.97
CA GLY A 94 6.29 6.77 24.34
C GLY A 94 6.18 8.12 23.62
N PHE A 95 7.32 8.75 23.39
CA PHE A 95 7.43 10.04 22.71
C PHE A 95 8.51 9.96 21.63
N VAL A 96 8.25 10.55 20.47
CA VAL A 96 9.24 10.73 19.41
C VAL A 96 9.47 12.22 19.20
N THR A 97 10.72 12.63 19.02
CA THR A 97 11.03 14.01 18.63
C THR A 97 10.94 14.14 17.12
N GLU A 98 9.94 14.88 16.63
CA GLU A 98 9.73 15.12 15.21
C GLU A 98 9.65 16.62 14.95
N ARG A 99 10.54 17.12 14.07
CA ARG A 99 10.70 18.56 13.78
C ARG A 99 10.90 19.41 15.06
N GLY A 100 11.63 18.89 16.03
CA GLY A 100 11.92 19.57 17.30
C GLY A 100 10.78 19.55 18.32
N MET A 101 9.66 18.89 18.03
CA MET A 101 8.53 18.73 18.97
C MET A 101 8.48 17.30 19.49
N GLN A 102 8.21 17.13 20.80
CA GLN A 102 7.90 15.81 21.36
C GLN A 102 6.46 15.43 21.01
N VAL A 103 6.30 14.45 20.14
CA VAL A 103 5.00 13.91 19.73
C VAL A 103 4.79 12.58 20.47
N PRO A 104 3.76 12.48 21.33
CA PRO A 104 3.42 11.21 21.96
C PRO A 104 3.00 10.20 20.90
N THR A 105 3.55 8.99 21.00
CA THR A 105 3.22 7.87 20.11
C THR A 105 2.57 6.78 20.94
N SER A 106 1.36 6.38 20.57
CA SER A 106 0.70 5.20 21.11
C SER A 106 -0.03 4.51 19.98
N LEU A 107 0.61 3.55 19.33
CA LEU A 107 0.04 2.77 18.24
C LEU A 107 0.14 1.29 18.59
N HIS A 108 -0.95 0.57 18.36
CA HIS A 108 -0.99 -0.88 18.43
C HIS A 108 -1.48 -1.40 17.07
N MET A 109 -0.72 -2.32 16.49
CA MET A 109 -1.03 -2.97 15.22
C MET A 109 -0.98 -4.48 15.41
N VAL A 110 -2.02 -5.17 14.96
CA VAL A 110 -2.01 -6.62 14.75
C VAL A 110 -1.85 -6.86 13.26
N ALA A 111 -0.86 -7.67 12.88
CA ALA A 111 -0.56 -8.03 11.50
C ALA A 111 -0.74 -9.54 11.31
N THR A 112 -1.53 -9.94 10.32
CA THR A 112 -1.89 -11.33 10.04
C THR A 112 -1.66 -11.63 8.57
N VAL A 113 -1.03 -12.76 8.26
CA VAL A 113 -0.79 -13.18 6.88
C VAL A 113 -2.04 -13.87 6.34
N ASP A 114 -2.78 -13.17 5.48
CA ASP A 114 -3.97 -13.68 4.79
C ASP A 114 -4.18 -12.90 3.49
N ASP A 115 -4.88 -13.52 2.54
CA ASP A 115 -5.23 -12.90 1.26
C ASP A 115 -6.54 -12.10 1.37
N PRO A 116 -6.67 -10.95 0.67
CA PRO A 116 -7.93 -10.23 0.62
C PRO A 116 -9.00 -11.06 -0.09
N LYS A 117 -10.15 -11.24 0.56
CA LYS A 117 -11.27 -12.05 0.08
C LYS A 117 -12.42 -11.16 -0.40
N CYS A 118 -13.13 -11.62 -1.42
CA CYS A 118 -14.37 -10.98 -1.86
C CYS A 118 -15.43 -11.07 -0.75
N GLU A 119 -16.00 -9.95 -0.33
CA GLU A 119 -17.05 -9.92 0.70
C GLU A 119 -18.25 -10.81 0.37
N LYS A 120 -18.66 -10.87 -0.91
CA LYS A 120 -19.81 -11.68 -1.34
C LYS A 120 -19.46 -13.15 -1.51
N CYS A 121 -18.31 -13.46 -2.10
CA CYS A 121 -17.98 -14.81 -2.54
C CYS A 121 -17.02 -15.56 -1.60
N GLN A 122 -16.36 -14.83 -0.70
CA GLN A 122 -15.34 -15.33 0.23
C GLN A 122 -14.15 -16.04 -0.45
N VAL A 123 -13.92 -15.75 -1.74
CA VAL A 123 -12.77 -16.23 -2.52
C VAL A 123 -11.68 -15.17 -2.58
N PRO A 124 -10.38 -15.53 -2.64
CA PRO A 124 -9.29 -14.57 -2.84
C PRO A 124 -9.51 -13.68 -4.07
N LEU A 125 -9.16 -12.41 -3.94
CA LEU A 125 -9.24 -11.43 -5.02
C LEU A 125 -7.98 -11.50 -5.90
N SER A 126 -8.16 -11.37 -7.21
CA SER A 126 -7.04 -11.05 -8.11
C SER A 126 -6.77 -9.55 -8.10
N PHE A 127 -5.53 -9.15 -8.35
CA PHE A 127 -5.14 -7.74 -8.32
C PHE A 127 -4.24 -7.37 -9.50
N GLN A 128 -4.37 -6.13 -9.95
CA GLN A 128 -3.53 -5.52 -10.97
C GLN A 128 -3.11 -4.14 -10.47
N ARG A 129 -1.80 -3.85 -10.53
CA ARG A 129 -1.26 -2.53 -10.21
C ARG A 129 -1.09 -1.71 -11.48
N GLN A 130 -1.53 -0.46 -11.46
CA GLN A 130 -1.35 0.54 -12.52
C GLN A 130 -0.84 1.84 -11.89
N GLY A 131 0.49 1.99 -11.82
CA GLY A 131 1.12 3.12 -11.14
C GLY A 131 0.82 3.14 -9.62
N PRO A 132 0.21 4.22 -9.08
CA PRO A 132 -0.21 4.29 -7.69
C PRO A 132 -1.59 3.65 -7.44
N GLU A 133 -2.28 3.21 -8.49
CA GLU A 133 -3.59 2.58 -8.37
C GLU A 133 -3.47 1.06 -8.31
N LEU A 134 -4.32 0.47 -7.47
CA LEU A 134 -4.46 -0.96 -7.31
C LEU A 134 -5.91 -1.33 -7.62
N ARG A 135 -6.11 -2.16 -8.63
CA ARG A 135 -7.42 -2.69 -8.99
C ARG A 135 -7.54 -4.12 -8.49
N SER A 136 -8.59 -4.42 -7.74
CA SER A 136 -8.93 -5.80 -7.37
C SER A 136 -10.13 -6.29 -8.16
N SER A 137 -10.21 -7.60 -8.39
CA SER A 137 -11.35 -8.25 -9.03
C SER A 137 -11.64 -9.63 -8.42
N CYS A 138 -12.92 -9.93 -8.22
CA CYS A 138 -13.36 -11.25 -7.81
C CYS A 138 -13.57 -12.15 -9.03
N LEU A 139 -12.89 -13.29 -9.09
CA LEU A 139 -13.00 -14.23 -10.21
C LEU A 139 -14.37 -14.93 -10.29
N ARG A 140 -15.18 -14.89 -9.22
CA ARG A 140 -16.48 -15.56 -9.15
C ARG A 140 -17.66 -14.64 -9.50
N CYS A 141 -17.69 -13.42 -8.97
CA CYS A 141 -18.79 -12.48 -9.19
C CYS A 141 -18.44 -11.30 -10.09
N ALA A 142 -17.21 -11.23 -10.60
CA ALA A 142 -16.69 -10.15 -11.43
C ALA A 142 -16.74 -8.74 -10.78
N GLN A 143 -17.01 -8.63 -9.47
CA GLN A 143 -16.93 -7.35 -8.77
C GLN A 143 -15.50 -6.82 -8.83
N THR A 144 -15.33 -5.58 -9.25
CA THR A 144 -14.04 -4.88 -9.26
C THR A 144 -14.06 -3.72 -8.27
N ARG A 145 -12.91 -3.42 -7.66
CA ARG A 145 -12.69 -2.22 -6.84
C ARG A 145 -11.37 -1.58 -7.23
N SER A 146 -11.28 -0.27 -7.08
CA SER A 146 -10.05 0.48 -7.34
C SER A 146 -9.64 1.23 -6.09
N TYR A 147 -8.34 1.17 -5.78
CA TYR A 147 -7.75 1.79 -4.60
C TYR A 147 -6.56 2.64 -5.03
N ARG A 148 -6.26 3.71 -4.29
CA ARG A 148 -5.09 4.54 -4.52
C ARG A 148 -4.16 4.51 -3.32
N LEU A 149 -2.89 4.25 -3.57
CA LEU A 149 -1.85 4.31 -2.55
C LEU A 149 -1.57 5.78 -2.17
N PRO A 150 -1.50 6.13 -0.88
CA PRO A 150 -1.11 7.48 -0.46
C PRO A 150 0.28 7.87 -1.01
N LEU A 151 0.44 9.11 -1.45
CA LEU A 151 1.65 9.57 -2.16
C LEU A 151 2.94 9.37 -1.35
N ASN A 152 2.87 9.53 -0.02
CA ASN A 152 4.02 9.39 0.87
C ASN A 152 4.30 7.93 1.32
N ALA A 153 3.42 6.98 0.99
CA ALA A 153 3.51 5.62 1.51
C ALA A 153 4.79 4.91 1.07
N SER A 154 5.20 5.08 -0.18
CA SER A 154 6.44 4.49 -0.74
C SER A 154 7.71 5.04 -0.09
N ARG A 155 7.70 6.29 0.41
CA ARG A 155 8.83 6.89 1.14
C ARG A 155 8.96 6.32 2.54
N ILE A 156 7.84 6.02 3.18
CA ILE A 156 7.80 5.46 4.54
C ILE A 156 8.14 3.97 4.51
N ALA A 157 7.53 3.24 3.58
CA ALA A 157 7.69 1.81 3.41
C ALA A 157 7.97 1.48 1.93
N PRO A 158 9.25 1.42 1.50
CA PRO A 158 9.61 1.21 0.09
C PRO A 158 9.09 -0.08 -0.55
N GLY A 159 8.76 -1.10 0.24
CA GLY A 159 8.16 -2.34 -0.23
C GLY A 159 6.62 -2.31 -0.31
N LEU A 160 5.97 -1.26 0.19
CA LEU A 160 4.51 -1.14 0.18
C LEU A 160 4.05 -0.69 -1.21
N ILE A 161 3.27 -1.54 -1.87
CA ILE A 161 2.81 -1.31 -3.25
C ILE A 161 1.30 -1.09 -3.37
N GLY A 162 0.54 -1.35 -2.31
CA GLY A 162 -0.91 -1.22 -2.31
C GLY A 162 -1.50 -1.22 -0.91
N VAL A 163 -2.64 -0.55 -0.77
CA VAL A 163 -3.46 -0.53 0.45
C VAL A 163 -4.90 -0.76 0.02
N MET A 164 -5.60 -1.69 0.67
CA MET A 164 -7.03 -1.94 0.46
C MET A 164 -7.80 -1.66 1.74
N THR A 165 -8.52 -0.56 1.74
CA THR A 165 -9.49 -0.14 2.76
C THR A 165 -10.53 0.71 2.04
N GLU A 166 -11.73 0.84 2.62
CA GLU A 166 -12.80 1.64 2.03
C GLU A 166 -12.39 3.12 1.87
N GLU A 167 -11.61 3.69 2.80
CA GLU A 167 -11.13 5.08 2.71
C GLU A 167 -10.23 5.35 1.49
N HIS A 168 -9.50 4.34 1.02
CA HIS A 168 -8.59 4.47 -0.13
C HIS A 168 -9.23 4.10 -1.46
N ARG A 169 -10.54 3.82 -1.49
CA ARG A 169 -11.27 3.51 -2.73
C ARG A 169 -11.44 4.73 -3.62
N THR A 170 -11.23 4.54 -4.92
CA THR A 170 -11.39 5.56 -5.96
C THR A 170 -12.55 5.29 -6.91
N ASP A 171 -13.16 4.10 -6.83
CA ASP A 171 -14.31 3.71 -7.64
C ASP A 171 -15.66 4.15 -7.02
N GLN A 172 -15.64 4.84 -5.88
CA GLN A 172 -16.82 5.39 -5.22
C GLN A 172 -16.64 6.85 -4.88
N LEU A 173 -17.74 7.61 -4.98
CA LEU A 173 -17.77 9.01 -4.55
C LEU A 173 -17.94 9.10 -3.04
N GLU A 174 -17.20 10.01 -2.43
CA GLU A 174 -17.35 10.34 -1.01
C GLU A 174 -18.62 11.19 -0.78
N THR A 175 -19.40 10.88 0.26
CA THR A 175 -20.57 11.69 0.61
C THR A 175 -20.15 13.07 1.09
N ARG A 176 -20.96 14.10 0.76
CA ARG A 176 -20.75 15.43 1.33
C ARG A 176 -21.22 15.43 2.78
N VAL A 177 -20.35 15.90 3.67
CA VAL A 177 -20.62 15.99 5.11
C VAL A 177 -20.81 17.46 5.45
N GLU A 178 -22.01 17.82 5.89
CA GLU A 178 -22.29 19.14 6.44
C GLU A 178 -22.38 19.03 7.96
N GLU A 179 -21.42 19.64 8.65
CA GLU A 179 -21.40 19.68 10.11
C GLU A 179 -22.17 20.90 10.61
N GLN A 180 -23.19 20.65 11.43
CA GLN A 180 -23.91 21.67 12.17
C GLN A 180 -23.70 21.45 13.68
N PRO A 181 -23.87 22.48 14.53
CA PRO A 181 -23.85 22.31 15.98
C PRO A 181 -24.88 21.24 16.40
N GLY A 182 -24.40 20.11 16.92
CA GLY A 182 -25.24 19.00 17.38
C GLY A 182 -25.75 18.02 16.30
N ALA A 183 -25.48 18.25 15.01
CA ALA A 183 -25.93 17.35 13.94
C ALA A 183 -24.90 17.20 12.81
N ILE A 184 -24.91 16.05 12.13
CA ILE A 184 -24.21 15.85 10.86
C ILE A 184 -25.26 15.51 9.81
N ALA A 185 -25.32 16.29 8.74
CA ALA A 185 -26.09 15.94 7.57
C ALA A 185 -25.16 15.27 6.54
N LEU A 186 -25.56 14.08 6.09
CA LEU A 186 -24.88 13.37 5.01
C LEU A 186 -25.68 13.59 3.74
N LEU A 187 -25.05 14.18 2.73
CA LEU A 187 -25.68 14.54 1.47
C LEU A 187 -25.08 13.71 0.32
N CYS A 188 -25.95 13.30 -0.60
CA CYS A 188 -25.53 12.64 -1.82
C CYS A 188 -24.62 13.55 -2.65
N PRO A 189 -23.41 13.11 -3.06
CA PRO A 189 -22.49 13.94 -3.82
C PRO A 189 -23.00 14.29 -5.22
N SER A 190 -23.90 13.47 -5.78
CA SER A 190 -24.46 13.65 -7.13
C SER A 190 -25.66 14.60 -7.19
N CYS A 191 -26.63 14.48 -6.28
CA CYS A 191 -27.88 15.25 -6.34
C CYS A 191 -28.15 16.15 -5.12
N GLY A 192 -27.32 16.10 -4.08
CA GLY A 192 -27.51 16.86 -2.84
C GLY A 192 -28.61 16.33 -1.91
N GLY A 193 -29.32 15.26 -2.28
CA GLY A 193 -30.36 14.67 -1.43
C GLY A 193 -29.80 14.08 -0.13
N GLY A 194 -30.50 14.30 0.99
CA GLY A 194 -30.13 13.76 2.29
C GLY A 194 -30.09 12.23 2.31
N LEU A 195 -29.08 11.67 2.96
CA LEU A 195 -28.82 10.24 3.06
C LEU A 195 -29.23 9.75 4.46
N LYS A 196 -30.04 8.67 4.49
CA LYS A 196 -30.34 7.95 5.72
C LYS A 196 -29.24 6.92 5.94
N VAL A 197 -28.62 6.95 7.10
CA VAL A 197 -27.45 6.13 7.41
C VAL A 197 -27.74 5.30 8.63
N GLY A 198 -27.63 3.98 8.50
CA GLY A 198 -27.62 3.08 9.66
C GLY A 198 -26.35 3.30 10.50
N SER A 199 -26.38 2.93 11.78
CA SER A 199 -25.25 3.15 12.70
C SER A 199 -23.93 2.49 12.27
N THR A 200 -23.99 1.48 11.40
CA THR A 200 -22.83 0.67 10.99
C THR A 200 -22.58 0.65 9.48
N GLU A 201 -23.44 1.27 8.66
CA GLU A 201 -23.31 1.25 7.21
C GLU A 201 -22.20 2.21 6.77
N ARG A 202 -21.19 1.72 6.03
CA ARG A 202 -20.10 2.56 5.45
C ARG A 202 -20.41 3.04 4.04
N ILE A 203 -21.30 2.35 3.33
CA ILE A 203 -21.72 2.66 1.97
C ILE A 203 -23.23 2.83 1.99
N VAL A 204 -23.71 3.96 1.48
CA VAL A 204 -25.13 4.27 1.41
C VAL A 204 -25.53 4.50 -0.04
N THR A 205 -26.68 3.97 -0.43
CA THR A 205 -27.27 4.22 -1.76
C THR A 205 -28.34 5.29 -1.63
N CYS A 206 -28.17 6.39 -2.36
CA CYS A 206 -29.14 7.48 -2.38
C CYS A 206 -30.50 6.97 -2.89
N THR A 207 -31.57 7.21 -2.13
CA THR A 207 -32.93 6.80 -2.53
C THR A 207 -33.47 7.57 -3.73
N TYR A 208 -32.93 8.76 -4.00
CA TYR A 208 -33.36 9.65 -5.10
C TYR A 208 -32.70 9.29 -6.43
N CYS A 209 -31.36 9.37 -6.50
CA CYS A 209 -30.61 9.18 -7.75
C CYS A 209 -29.89 7.83 -7.85
N ARG A 210 -30.01 6.96 -6.85
CA ARG A 210 -29.35 5.63 -6.77
C ARG A 210 -27.82 5.66 -6.81
N THR A 211 -27.18 6.82 -6.68
CA THR A 211 -25.72 6.90 -6.49
C THR A 211 -25.35 6.18 -5.19
N SER A 212 -24.39 5.27 -5.27
CA SER A 212 -23.74 4.66 -4.12
C SER A 212 -22.56 5.53 -3.69
N SER A 213 -22.48 5.84 -2.40
CA SER A 213 -21.47 6.76 -1.86
C SER A 213 -20.90 6.24 -0.55
N ARG A 214 -19.61 6.46 -0.36
CA ARG A 214 -18.88 6.11 0.85
C ARG A 214 -19.06 7.20 1.90
N ILE A 215 -19.36 6.78 3.12
CA ILE A 215 -19.45 7.65 4.30
C ILE A 215 -18.05 7.74 4.91
N PRO A 216 -17.47 8.95 5.01
CA PRO A 216 -16.14 9.12 5.57
C PRO A 216 -16.05 8.57 6.99
N GLU A 217 -14.98 7.84 7.29
CA GLU A 217 -14.77 7.29 8.63
C GLU A 217 -14.85 8.35 9.74
N LYS A 218 -14.38 9.57 9.44
CA LYS A 218 -14.42 10.72 10.34
C LYS A 218 -15.83 11.15 10.78
N THR A 219 -16.92 10.64 10.21
CA THR A 219 -18.28 10.97 10.67
C THR A 219 -18.77 10.05 11.79
N PHE A 220 -18.14 8.88 11.97
CA PHE A 220 -18.63 7.85 12.87
C PHE A 220 -18.40 8.15 14.36
N TYR A 221 -17.54 9.13 14.72
CA TYR A 221 -17.39 9.51 16.14
C TYR A 221 -18.69 10.04 16.77
N ARG A 222 -19.62 10.54 15.95
CA ARG A 222 -20.94 10.99 16.43
C ARG A 222 -21.98 9.90 16.50
N SER A 223 -21.69 8.66 16.07
CA SER A 223 -22.60 7.53 16.28
C SER A 223 -22.82 7.27 17.78
N GLY A 224 -21.89 7.74 18.62
CA GLY A 224 -21.93 7.55 20.06
C GLY A 224 -21.65 6.10 20.47
N ASP A 225 -21.24 5.24 19.54
CA ASP A 225 -20.94 3.84 19.84
C ASP A 225 -19.69 3.75 20.73
N PRO A 226 -19.80 3.33 22.00
CA PRO A 226 -18.63 3.16 22.86
C PRO A 226 -17.80 1.93 22.48
N ASN A 227 -18.23 1.12 21.51
CA ASN A 227 -17.58 -0.12 21.11
C ASN A 227 -17.03 -0.10 19.69
N VAL A 228 -16.63 1.06 19.16
CA VAL A 228 -15.93 1.13 17.86
C VAL A 228 -14.66 0.28 17.94
N ARG A 229 -14.61 -0.79 17.13
CA ARG A 229 -13.48 -1.73 17.02
C ARG A 229 -12.63 -1.40 15.80
N PRO A 230 -11.34 -1.73 15.80
CA PRO A 230 -10.52 -1.68 14.60
C PRO A 230 -11.05 -2.68 13.57
N GLU A 231 -11.36 -2.16 12.38
CA GLU A 231 -11.72 -2.95 11.21
C GLU A 231 -10.41 -3.44 10.56
N PRO A 232 -10.33 -4.72 10.17
CA PRO A 232 -9.19 -5.21 9.42
C PRO A 232 -9.17 -4.60 8.01
N TRP A 233 -7.97 -4.24 7.55
CA TRP A 233 -7.70 -3.77 6.19
C TRP A 233 -6.39 -4.38 5.68
N TRP A 234 -6.09 -4.27 4.38
CA TRP A 234 -4.98 -5.02 3.78
C TRP A 234 -3.86 -4.12 3.26
N LEU A 235 -2.63 -4.62 3.43
CA LEU A 235 -1.40 -4.07 2.87
C LEU A 235 -0.83 -5.06 1.87
N ALA A 236 -0.43 -4.58 0.69
CA ALA A 236 0.30 -5.36 -0.32
C ALA A 236 1.77 -4.97 -0.31
N PHE A 237 2.65 -5.95 -0.11
CA PHE A 237 4.09 -5.75 -0.15
C PHE A 237 4.74 -6.48 -1.32
N GLU A 238 5.83 -5.91 -1.83
CA GLU A 238 6.69 -6.51 -2.84
C GLU A 238 8.13 -6.59 -2.35
N GLY A 239 8.76 -7.75 -2.57
CA GLY A 239 10.17 -7.98 -2.27
C GLY A 239 10.50 -8.19 -0.79
N PRO A 240 11.81 -8.32 -0.46
CA PRO A 240 12.27 -8.67 0.87
C PRO A 240 12.16 -7.49 1.84
N SER A 241 11.71 -7.79 3.05
CA SER A 241 11.58 -6.86 4.16
C SER A 241 12.96 -6.38 4.67
N LYS A 242 12.96 -5.24 5.37
CA LYS A 242 14.17 -4.75 6.06
C LYS A 242 14.66 -5.75 7.11
N LYS A 243 13.76 -6.42 7.82
CA LYS A 243 14.09 -7.41 8.84
C LYS A 243 14.80 -8.63 8.24
N ARG A 244 14.34 -9.13 7.09
CA ARG A 244 15.08 -10.17 6.35
C ARG A 244 16.51 -9.74 6.04
N ARG A 245 16.69 -8.55 5.46
CA ARG A 245 18.03 -8.05 5.12
C ARG A 245 18.93 -7.88 6.36
N GLN A 246 18.35 -7.64 7.53
CA GLN A 246 19.10 -7.61 8.79
C GLN A 246 19.53 -9.03 9.21
N LEU A 247 18.63 -10.00 9.15
CA LEU A 247 18.95 -11.41 9.42
C LEU A 247 20.05 -11.89 8.47
N GLU A 248 19.91 -11.64 7.16
CA GLU A 248 20.89 -12.11 6.17
C GLU A 248 22.29 -11.46 6.31
N ARG A 249 22.39 -10.34 7.02
CA ARG A 249 23.66 -9.66 7.31
C ARG A 249 24.30 -10.13 8.62
N ASP A 250 23.60 -10.95 9.40
CA ASP A 250 24.13 -11.46 10.65
C ASP A 250 25.33 -12.38 10.36
N PRO A 251 26.54 -12.04 10.84
CA PRO A 251 27.74 -12.81 10.57
C PRO A 251 27.74 -14.19 11.25
N THR A 252 26.85 -14.42 12.21
CA THR A 252 26.76 -15.69 12.96
C THR A 252 26.02 -16.79 12.20
N LEU A 253 25.31 -16.42 11.13
CA LEU A 253 24.55 -17.39 10.36
C LEU A 253 25.47 -18.38 9.62
N PRO A 254 25.11 -19.69 9.63
CA PRO A 254 25.82 -20.67 8.83
C PRO A 254 25.66 -20.30 7.35
N ARG A 255 26.78 -19.92 6.73
CA ARG A 255 26.87 -19.82 5.28
C ARG A 255 27.24 -21.20 4.79
N GLU A 256 26.42 -21.78 3.93
CA GLU A 256 26.82 -22.98 3.23
C GLU A 256 28.12 -22.63 2.49
N ALA A 257 29.22 -23.21 2.95
CA ALA A 257 30.51 -23.02 2.31
C ALA A 257 30.35 -23.54 0.88
N ASN A 258 30.33 -22.63 -0.09
CA ASN A 258 30.44 -22.94 -1.52
C ASN A 258 31.85 -23.50 -1.86
N ASP A 259 32.44 -24.28 -0.95
CA ASP A 259 33.80 -24.82 -1.02
C ASP A 259 33.94 -25.92 -2.09
N ASP A 260 32.85 -26.38 -2.71
CA ASP A 260 32.90 -27.32 -3.82
C ASP A 260 32.98 -26.66 -5.22
N LEU A 261 32.99 -25.33 -5.33
CA LEU A 261 33.21 -24.66 -6.63
C LEU A 261 34.69 -24.40 -6.97
N THR A 262 35.63 -24.74 -6.09
CA THR A 262 37.07 -24.67 -6.43
C THR A 262 37.56 -25.81 -7.34
N ASP A 263 36.72 -26.82 -7.63
CA ASP A 263 37.05 -27.90 -8.57
C ASP A 263 36.44 -27.76 -9.98
N ILE A 264 35.84 -26.61 -10.31
CA ILE A 264 35.68 -26.21 -11.73
C ILE A 264 37.04 -25.69 -12.24
N LYS A 265 38.02 -26.59 -12.29
CA LYS A 265 39.20 -26.42 -13.14
C LYS A 265 38.73 -26.39 -14.59
N ALA A 266 39.03 -25.27 -15.26
CA ALA A 266 39.23 -25.19 -16.70
C ALA A 266 38.05 -25.60 -17.60
N ILE A 267 36.92 -24.90 -17.51
CA ILE A 267 36.15 -24.67 -18.74
C ILE A 267 36.79 -23.46 -19.41
N GLU A 268 37.59 -23.73 -20.43
CA GLU A 268 38.21 -22.72 -21.29
C GLU A 268 37.18 -21.69 -21.73
N ALA A 269 37.43 -20.42 -21.40
CA ALA A 269 36.56 -19.32 -21.76
C ALA A 269 36.36 -19.28 -23.28
N PRO A 270 35.11 -19.34 -23.80
CA PRO A 270 34.89 -19.15 -25.22
C PRO A 270 35.38 -17.76 -25.60
N LYS A 271 36.33 -17.70 -26.55
CA LYS A 271 36.89 -16.47 -27.12
C LYS A 271 35.76 -15.49 -27.43
N ARG A 272 35.63 -14.43 -26.62
CA ARG A 272 34.69 -13.33 -26.85
C ARG A 272 34.90 -12.78 -28.26
N LYS A 273 33.92 -12.99 -29.15
CA LYS A 273 33.79 -12.22 -30.39
C LYS A 273 33.73 -10.75 -30.00
N ARG A 274 34.72 -9.97 -30.43
CA ARG A 274 34.81 -8.52 -30.22
C ARG A 274 33.49 -7.90 -30.68
N SER A 275 32.81 -7.21 -29.75
CA SER A 275 31.70 -6.32 -30.09
C SER A 275 32.19 -5.31 -31.14
N PRO A 276 31.35 -4.94 -32.13
CA PRO A 276 31.72 -3.91 -33.09
C PRO A 276 32.07 -2.61 -32.34
N PRO A 277 33.05 -1.83 -32.83
CA PRO A 277 33.45 -0.59 -32.20
C PRO A 277 32.24 0.35 -32.10
N ALA A 278 32.10 1.03 -30.96
CA ALA A 278 31.02 1.96 -30.65
C ALA A 278 30.83 3.06 -31.72
N GLU A 279 31.84 3.31 -32.55
CA GLU A 279 31.78 4.25 -33.67
C GLU A 279 30.75 3.85 -34.74
N LEU A 280 30.48 2.55 -34.96
CA LEU A 280 29.52 2.11 -35.98
C LEU A 280 28.06 2.39 -35.57
N LEU A 281 27.75 2.32 -34.28
CA LEU A 281 26.40 2.63 -33.76
C LEU A 281 26.08 4.13 -33.89
N LEU A 282 27.09 4.99 -33.76
CA LEU A 282 26.93 6.44 -33.83
C LEU A 282 26.66 6.90 -35.28
N VAL A 283 27.29 6.24 -36.27
CA VAL A 283 27.06 6.50 -37.70
C VAL A 283 25.65 6.10 -38.15
N ILE A 284 25.06 5.06 -37.54
CA ILE A 284 23.71 4.60 -37.91
C ILE A 284 22.61 5.36 -37.13
N ALA A 285 22.85 5.72 -35.88
CA ALA A 285 21.83 6.36 -35.05
C ALA A 285 21.58 7.82 -35.44
N LEU A 286 22.60 8.57 -35.86
CA LEU A 286 22.46 10.01 -36.17
C LEU A 286 21.53 10.30 -37.37
N PRO A 287 21.65 9.61 -38.53
CA PRO A 287 20.77 9.83 -39.67
C PRO A 287 19.32 9.46 -39.36
N LEU A 288 19.11 8.40 -38.57
CA LEU A 288 17.79 7.92 -38.18
C LEU A 288 17.09 8.92 -37.25
N LEU A 289 17.83 9.50 -36.31
CA LEU A 289 17.33 10.58 -35.47
C LEU A 289 16.99 11.83 -36.29
N PHE A 290 17.81 12.17 -37.29
CA PHE A 290 17.58 13.31 -38.17
C PHE A 290 16.32 13.12 -39.03
N LEU A 291 16.09 11.92 -39.56
CA LEU A 291 14.88 11.56 -40.31
C LEU A 291 13.62 11.64 -39.43
N LEU A 292 13.70 11.17 -38.19
CA LEU A 292 12.58 11.27 -37.24
C LEU A 292 12.25 12.73 -36.89
N LEU A 293 13.27 13.57 -36.68
CA LEU A 293 13.08 14.99 -36.40
C LEU A 293 12.53 15.75 -37.61
N ALA A 294 12.99 15.43 -38.83
CA ALA A 294 12.46 16.02 -40.05
C ALA A 294 10.97 15.66 -40.25
N GLY A 295 10.60 14.38 -40.08
CA GLY A 295 9.20 13.96 -40.18
C GLY A 295 8.28 14.58 -39.12
N MET A 296 8.79 14.81 -37.90
CA MET A 296 8.04 15.54 -36.88
C MET A 296 7.83 17.02 -37.22
N LEU A 297 8.82 17.67 -37.83
CA LEU A 297 8.71 19.06 -38.30
C LEU A 297 7.66 19.18 -39.41
N ASP A 298 7.67 18.26 -40.38
CA ASP A 298 6.66 18.23 -41.44
C ASP A 298 5.25 18.01 -40.88
N PHE A 299 5.10 17.11 -39.89
CA PHE A 299 3.81 16.86 -39.24
C PHE A 299 3.29 18.09 -38.48
N LEU A 300 4.17 18.82 -37.78
CA LEU A 300 3.80 20.06 -37.09
C LEU A 300 3.41 21.18 -38.07
N VAL A 301 4.12 21.32 -39.18
CA VAL A 301 3.76 22.27 -40.25
C VAL A 301 2.41 21.87 -40.87
N PHE A 302 2.15 20.58 -41.05
CA PHE A 302 0.86 20.09 -41.57
C PHE A 302 -0.30 20.41 -40.61
N GLN A 303 -0.10 20.28 -39.29
CA GLN A 303 -1.10 20.69 -38.30
C GLN A 303 -1.35 22.21 -38.29
N GLN A 304 -0.31 23.03 -38.47
CA GLN A 304 -0.46 24.48 -38.50
C GLN A 304 -1.14 25.01 -39.76
N LEU A 305 -1.03 24.29 -40.89
CA LEU A 305 -1.64 24.69 -42.16
C LEU A 305 -3.13 24.38 -42.26
N GLY A 306 -3.74 23.74 -41.25
CA GLY A 306 -5.21 23.64 -41.15
C GLY A 306 -5.87 22.97 -42.36
N LEU A 307 -5.17 22.05 -43.03
CA LEU A 307 -5.75 21.25 -44.12
C LEU A 307 -6.67 20.20 -43.50
N GLU A 308 -7.93 20.59 -43.28
CA GLU A 308 -9.03 19.64 -43.11
C GLU A 308 -9.13 18.81 -44.39
N LEU A 309 -8.55 17.61 -44.35
CA LEU A 309 -8.85 16.56 -45.32
C LEU A 309 -10.26 16.05 -44.99
N ASP A 310 -11.25 16.58 -45.69
CA ASP A 310 -12.57 15.95 -45.79
C ASP A 310 -12.37 14.54 -46.39
N LEU A 311 -12.48 13.53 -45.53
CA LEU A 311 -12.42 12.10 -45.86
C LEU A 311 -13.63 11.40 -45.24
#